data_AF-F3B7Q0-F1
#
_entry.id   AF-F3B7Q0-F1
#
_cell.length_a   1.000
_cell.length_b   1.000
_cell.length_c   1.000
_cell.angle_alpha   90.00
_cell.angle_beta   90.00
_cell.angle_gamma   90.00
#
_symmetry.space_group_name_H-M   'P 1'
#
loop_
_entity.id
_entity.type
_entity.pdbx_description
1 polymer ?
#
loop_
_entity_poly.entity_id
_entity_poly.type
_entity_poly.pdbx_seq_one_letter_code
_entity_poly.pdbx_strand_id
1 'polypeptide(L)' 'MNTIDFYLRLSLEDGDQQDESNSITSQREILKDYIRSREEFTGFQIREHIDDGYTGTNFNRPAFQKMLALVKKK' A
#
# COMPACT_ATOMS: atom_id res chain seq x y z
N MET A 1 -8.99 18.10 -1.28
CA MET A 1 -9.23 16.75 -1.83
C MET A 1 -8.84 15.75 -0.76
N ASN A 2 -9.71 14.81 -0.38
CA ASN A 2 -9.34 13.78 0.60
C ASN A 2 -8.46 12.72 -0.06
N THR A 3 -7.54 12.13 0.72
CA THR A 3 -6.63 11.08 0.24
C THR A 3 -6.82 9.82 1.06
N ILE A 4 -6.80 8.68 0.38
CA ILE A 4 -6.74 7.34 0.96
C ILE A 4 -5.36 6.79 0.67
N ASP A 5 -4.62 6.44 1.71
CA ASP A 5 -3.31 5.83 1.59
C ASP A 5 -3.46 4.29 1.64
N PHE A 6 -3.05 3.61 0.57
CA PHE A 6 -2.92 2.15 0.52
C PHE A 6 -1.51 1.75 0.94
N TYR A 7 -1.41 0.79 1.84
CA TYR A 7 -0.15 0.16 2.21
C TYR A 7 -0.13 -1.27 1.71
N LEU A 8 0.77 -1.59 0.79
CA LEU A 8 0.93 -2.90 0.16
C LEU A 8 2.29 -3.47 0.54
N ARG A 9 2.34 -4.76 0.90
CA ARG A 9 3.60 -5.41 1.28
C ARG A 9 3.66 -6.83 0.75
N LEU A 10 4.83 -7.21 0.23
CA LEU A 10 5.20 -8.62 0.03
C LEU A 10 6.34 -8.98 0.96
N SER A 11 6.34 -10.21 1.47
CA SER A 11 7.38 -10.67 2.39
C SER A 11 8.73 -10.78 1.68
N LEU A 12 9.82 -10.67 2.44
CA LEU A 12 11.17 -10.91 1.92
C LEU A 12 11.34 -12.35 1.39
N GLU A 13 10.64 -13.31 2.01
CA GLU A 13 10.74 -14.73 1.65
C GLU A 13 10.02 -15.05 0.34
N ASP A 14 9.00 -14.26 -0.01
CA ASP A 14 8.21 -14.38 -1.24
C ASP A 14 8.69 -13.41 -2.34
N GLY A 15 9.75 -12.63 -2.08
CA GLY A 15 10.23 -11.60 -2.99
C GLY A 15 10.98 -12.19 -4.18
N ASP A 16 10.29 -12.41 -5.29
CA ASP A 16 10.94 -12.67 -6.58
C ASP A 16 11.57 -11.38 -7.15
N GLN A 17 12.77 -11.47 -7.73
CA GLN A 17 13.52 -10.33 -8.26
C GLN A 17 13.03 -9.80 -9.63
N GLN A 18 11.76 -10.01 -9.99
CA GLN A 18 11.19 -9.56 -11.27
C GLN A 18 9.96 -8.68 -11.05
N ASP A 19 9.96 -7.49 -11.69
CA ASP A 19 8.85 -6.53 -11.78
C ASP A 19 8.01 -6.38 -10.48
N GLU A 20 6.82 -5.80 -10.56
CA GLU A 20 5.88 -5.86 -9.45
C GLU A 20 5.39 -7.30 -9.26
N SER A 21 5.47 -7.83 -8.03
CA SER A 21 4.97 -9.17 -7.73
C SER A 21 3.46 -9.29 -7.90
N ASN A 22 3.00 -10.46 -8.37
CA ASN A 22 1.56 -10.78 -8.52
C ASN A 22 0.74 -10.54 -7.23
N SER A 23 1.38 -10.70 -6.07
CA SER A 23 0.76 -10.45 -4.76
C SER A 23 0.49 -8.97 -4.50
N ILE A 24 1.39 -8.06 -4.91
CA ILE A 24 1.16 -6.62 -4.77
C ILE A 24 0.02 -6.18 -5.70
N THR A 25 0.03 -6.64 -6.96
CA THR A 25 -1.04 -6.38 -7.91
C THR A 25 -2.40 -6.84 -7.38
N SER A 26 -2.47 -8.06 -6.84
CA SER A 26 -3.70 -8.61 -6.30
C SER A 26 -4.22 -7.82 -5.09
N GLN A 27 -3.34 -7.45 -4.16
CA GLN A 27 -3.71 -6.62 -3.00
C GLN A 27 -4.28 -5.27 -3.44
N ARG A 28 -3.66 -4.63 -4.44
CA ARG A 28 -4.12 -3.35 -4.98
C ARG A 28 -5.55 -3.46 -5.52
N GLU A 29 -5.83 -4.46 -6.34
CA GLU A 29 -7.15 -4.57 -6.96
C GLU A 29 -8.24 -4.87 -5.92
N ILE A 30 -7.95 -5.70 -4.90
CA ILE A 30 -8.87 -5.92 -3.76
C ILE A 30 -9.21 -4.60 -3.06
N LEU A 31 -8.20 -3.76 -2.77
CA LEU A 31 -8.43 -2.47 -2.11
C LEU A 31 -9.17 -1.48 -3.02
N LYS A 32 -8.81 -1.41 -4.30
CA LYS A 32 -9.51 -0.55 -5.27
C LYS A 32 -10.98 -0.96 -5.41
N ASP A 33 -11.28 -2.24 -5.47
CA ASP A 33 -12.65 -2.74 -5.59
C ASP A 33 -13.47 -2.40 -4.35
N TYR A 34 -12.88 -2.55 -3.15
CA TYR A 34 -13.52 -2.10 -1.92
C TYR A 34 -13.85 -0.60 -1.95
N ILE A 35 -12.90 0.25 -2.35
CA ILE A 35 -13.11 1.71 -2.45
C ILE A 35 -14.16 2.06 -3.51
N ARG A 36 -14.08 1.46 -4.69
CA ARG A 36 -15.03 1.68 -5.80
C ARG A 36 -16.45 1.26 -5.47
N SER A 37 -16.62 0.26 -4.60
CA SER A 37 -17.93 -0.23 -4.20
C SER A 37 -18.69 0.71 -3.24
N ARG A 38 -18.08 1.81 -2.79
CA ARG A 38 -18.67 2.68 -1.76
C ARG A 38 -18.69 4.15 -2.15
N GLU A 39 -19.88 4.74 -2.09
CA GLU A 39 -20.07 6.16 -2.41
C GLU A 39 -19.31 7.11 -1.48
N GLU A 40 -19.06 6.71 -0.22
CA GLU A 40 -18.33 7.51 0.78
C GLU A 40 -16.92 7.92 0.34
N PHE A 41 -16.32 7.15 -0.58
CA PHE A 41 -14.97 7.40 -1.09
C PHE A 41 -14.94 8.06 -2.47
N THR A 42 -16.11 8.44 -3.00
CA THR A 42 -16.21 9.08 -4.32
C THR A 42 -15.39 10.37 -4.34
N GLY A 43 -14.51 10.48 -5.33
CA GLY A 43 -13.65 11.66 -5.52
C GLY A 43 -12.42 11.71 -4.59
N PHE A 44 -12.17 10.68 -3.78
CA PHE A 44 -10.94 10.59 -2.99
C PHE A 44 -9.76 10.20 -3.90
N GLN A 45 -8.59 10.78 -3.64
CA GLN A 45 -7.36 10.37 -4.31
C GLN A 45 -6.75 9.17 -3.62
N ILE A 46 -6.30 8.19 -4.38
CA ILE A 46 -5.57 7.02 -3.86
C ILE A 46 -4.07 7.29 -3.96
N ARG A 47 -3.34 7.07 -2.86
CA ARG A 47 -1.88 7.09 -2.81
C ARG A 47 -1.38 5.74 -2.34
N GLU A 48 -0.43 5.15 -3.04
CA GLU A 48 0.09 3.83 -2.71
C GLU A 48 1.48 3.90 -2.06
N HIS A 49 1.70 3.05 -1.06
CA HIS A 49 2.96 2.86 -0.35
C HIS A 49 3.29 1.38 -0.41
N ILE A 50 4.36 1.02 -1.11
CA ILE A 50 4.68 -0.36 -1.47
C ILE A 50 6.01 -0.76 -0.84
N ASP A 51 6.00 -1.83 -0.06
CA ASP A 51 7.18 -2.51 0.45
C ASP A 51 7.20 -3.95 -0.10
N ASP A 52 7.71 -4.12 -1.33
CA ASP A 52 7.91 -5.44 -1.96
C ASP A 52 9.24 -6.07 -1.49
N GLY A 53 9.20 -7.30 -0.99
CA GLY A 53 10.37 -7.98 -0.44
C GLY A 53 10.79 -7.54 0.98
N TYR A 54 9.86 -7.06 1.81
CA TYR A 54 10.18 -6.61 3.18
C TYR A 54 9.61 -7.53 4.26
N THR A 55 10.43 -7.79 5.30
CA THR A 55 10.00 -8.58 6.46
C THR A 55 8.82 -7.92 7.19
N GLY A 56 7.90 -8.74 7.68
CA GLY A 56 6.78 -8.31 8.52
C GLY A 56 7.16 -8.14 10.00
N THR A 57 8.38 -8.52 10.40
CA THR A 57 8.78 -8.64 11.81
C THR A 57 9.19 -7.32 12.47
N ASN A 58 9.38 -6.26 11.69
CA ASN A 58 9.79 -4.95 12.21
C ASN A 58 9.22 -3.81 11.35
N PHE A 59 9.50 -2.58 11.77
CA PHE A 59 9.03 -1.35 11.11
C PHE A 59 10.08 -0.71 10.17
N ASN A 60 11.19 -1.40 9.88
CA ASN A 60 12.22 -0.94 8.94
C ASN A 60 11.78 -1.20 7.50
N ARG A 61 10.67 -0.55 7.12
CA ARG A 61 10.00 -0.71 5.83
C ARG A 61 9.84 0.70 5.23
N PRO A 62 10.61 1.08 4.20
CA PRO A 62 10.72 2.46 3.75
C PRO A 62 9.40 3.11 3.36
N ALA A 63 8.51 2.38 2.67
CA ALA A 63 7.22 2.94 2.27
C ALA A 63 6.31 3.13 3.49
N PHE A 64 6.30 2.18 4.43
CA PHE A 64 5.59 2.31 5.70
C PHE A 64 6.05 3.53 6.50
N GLN A 65 7.36 3.75 6.61
CA GLN A 65 7.91 4.88 7.34
C GLN A 65 7.55 6.23 6.68
N LYS A 66 7.59 6.29 5.34
CA LYS A 66 7.14 7.47 4.59
C LYS A 66 5.65 7.75 4.81
N MET A 67 4.80 6.72 4.74
CA MET A 67 3.37 6.83 5.03
C MET A 67 3.13 7.39 6.45
N LEU A 68 3.79 6.82 7.47
CA LEU A 68 3.67 7.31 8.84
C LEU A 68 4.14 8.76 9.00
N ALA A 69 5.20 9.17 8.30
CA ALA A 69 5.67 10.54 8.33
C ALA A 69 4.64 11.52 7.72
N LEU A 70 3.91 11.10 6.68
CA LEU A 70 2.84 11.89 6.09
C LEU A 70 1.66 12.05 7.07
N VAL A 71 1.27 10.97 7.75
CA VAL A 71 0.17 11.00 8.75
C VAL A 71 0.52 11.86 9.97
N LYS A 72 1.80 11.90 10.37
CA LYS A 72 2.26 12.70 11.52
C LYS A 72 2.34 14.19 11.23
N LYS A 73 2.48 14.59 9.97
CA LYS A 73 2.49 16.00 9.58
C LYS A 73 1.05 16.52 9.60
N LYS A 74 0.68 17.21 10.68
CA LYS A 74 -0.55 18.00 10.77
C LYS A 74 -0.31 19.43 10.29
#